data_AF-A0AAV0DY84-F1
#
_entry.id   AF-A0AAV0DY84-F1
#
_cell.length_a   1.000
_cell.length_b   1.000
_cell.length_c   1.000
_cell.angle_alpha   90.00
_cell.angle_beta   90.00
_cell.angle_gamma   90.00
#
_symmetry.space_group_name_H-M   'P 1'
#
loop_
_entity.id
_entity.type
_entity.pdbx_description
1 polymer ?
#
loop_
_entity_poly.entity_id
_entity_poly.type
_entity_poly.pdbx_seq_one_letter_code
_entity_poly.pdbx_strand_id
1 'polypeptide(L)'
;MFKETGYKLFSHINYDNQVYILHTKLQDVEHQRRAHKLKEEVLRGLLLDESLDAVAKLELIDNTEKMAISHHFEKEIAECLNHIMLSSAYKKFLCSKMDLYATALYFRVLRRYGHDVSQDGGGILGELKI
;
A
#
# COMPACT_ATOMS: atom_id res chain seq x y z
N MET A 1 -14.26 65.54 24.07
CA MET A 1 -15.32 64.75 23.40
C MET A 1 -14.63 63.55 22.74
N PHE A 2 -15.02 62.36 23.15
CA PHE A 2 -14.26 61.11 23.09
C PHE A 2 -13.70 60.75 21.70
N LYS A 3 -12.37 60.63 21.61
CA LYS A 3 -11.72 59.73 20.66
C LYS A 3 -11.53 58.39 21.35
N GLU A 4 -11.44 57.33 20.55
CA GLU A 4 -11.17 55.93 20.92
C GLU A 4 -12.39 55.01 21.00
N THR A 5 -12.74 54.42 19.87
CA THR A 5 -13.36 53.08 19.84
C THR A 5 -13.11 52.39 18.48
N GLY A 6 -11.93 52.60 17.89
CA GLY A 6 -11.57 52.02 16.58
C GLY A 6 -10.86 50.66 16.65
N TYR A 7 -10.47 50.18 17.84
CA TYR A 7 -9.53 49.05 17.95
C TYR A 7 -10.10 47.82 18.68
N LYS A 8 -11.36 47.84 19.11
CA LYS A 8 -11.94 46.76 19.93
C LYS A 8 -12.60 45.63 19.14
N LEU A 9 -12.76 45.75 17.82
CA LEU A 9 -13.48 44.75 17.02
C LEU A 9 -12.59 43.68 16.36
N PHE A 10 -11.26 43.81 16.41
CA PHE A 10 -10.36 42.86 15.72
C PHE A 10 -9.48 42.03 16.66
N SER A 11 -9.53 42.25 17.98
CA SER A 11 -8.75 41.44 18.94
C SER A 11 -9.42 40.13 19.35
N HIS A 12 -10.71 39.94 19.04
CA HIS A 12 -11.40 38.66 19.17
C HIS A 12 -11.28 37.86 17.87
N ILE A 13 -10.06 37.55 17.45
CA ILE A 13 -9.87 36.36 16.62
C ILE A 13 -10.22 35.21 17.55
N ASN A 14 -11.46 34.75 17.41
CA ASN A 14 -12.15 33.74 18.19
C ASN A 14 -11.18 32.62 18.64
N TYR A 15 -10.81 32.61 19.92
CA TYR A 15 -9.91 31.60 20.51
C TYR A 15 -10.41 30.18 20.23
N ASP A 16 -11.74 29.99 20.16
CA ASP A 16 -12.36 28.70 19.86
C ASP A 16 -11.99 28.20 18.45
N ASN A 17 -11.82 29.11 17.48
CA ASN A 17 -11.39 28.76 16.14
C ASN A 17 -9.91 28.33 16.12
N GLN A 18 -9.05 28.99 16.90
CA GLN A 18 -7.64 28.59 17.02
C GLN A 18 -7.50 27.21 17.69
N VAL A 19 -8.26 26.97 18.76
CA VAL A 19 -8.31 25.67 19.45
C VAL A 19 -8.81 24.57 18.51
N TYR A 20 -9.87 24.82 17.75
CA TYR A 20 -10.38 23.88 16.76
C TYR A 20 -9.35 23.54 15.67
N ILE A 21 -8.67 24.54 15.10
CA ILE A 21 -7.63 24.33 14.09
C ILE A 21 -6.47 23.50 14.66
N LEU A 22 -6.04 23.80 15.89
CA LEU A 22 -4.96 23.05 16.56
C LEU A 22 -5.37 21.59 16.80
N HIS A 23 -6.59 21.36 17.28
CA HIS A 23 -7.13 20.01 17.48
C HIS A 23 -7.15 19.22 16.17
N THR A 24 -7.68 19.80 15.09
CA THR A 24 -7.73 19.14 13.78
C THR A 24 -6.31 18.84 13.25
N LYS A 25 -5.35 19.76 13.41
CA LYS A 25 -3.95 19.52 13.04
C LYS A 25 -3.30 18.40 13.86
N LEU A 26 -3.52 18.37 15.17
CA LEU A 26 -3.02 17.30 16.04
C LEU A 26 -3.62 15.95 15.65
N GLN A 27 -4.91 15.93 15.32
CA GLN A 27 -5.59 14.73 14.88
C GLN A 27 -5.03 14.23 13.53
N ASP A 28 -4.72 15.12 12.59
CA ASP A 28 -4.05 14.78 11.34
C ASP A 28 -2.65 14.18 11.57
N VAL A 29 -1.85 14.78 12.44
CA VAL A 29 -0.53 14.25 12.82
C VAL A 29 -0.64 12.84 13.42
N GLU A 30 -1.60 12.60 14.33
CA GLU A 30 -1.81 11.27 14.90
C GLU A 30 -2.31 10.26 13.86
N HIS A 31 -3.12 10.69 12.89
CA HIS A 31 -3.53 9.83 11.77
C HIS A 31 -2.35 9.46 10.87
N GLN A 32 -1.50 10.42 10.52
CA GLN A 32 -0.28 10.18 9.74
C GLN A 32 0.67 9.23 10.48
N ARG A 33 0.86 9.43 11.79
CA ARG A 33 1.70 8.54 12.62
C ARG A 33 1.15 7.11 12.65
N ARG A 34 -0.16 6.95 12.78
CA ARG A 34 -0.81 5.64 12.73
C ARG A 34 -0.68 4.98 11.35
N ALA A 35 -0.91 5.74 10.27
CA ALA A 35 -0.74 5.26 8.90
C ALA A 35 0.69 4.79 8.64
N HIS A 36 1.69 5.55 9.08
CA HIS A 36 3.09 5.14 8.98
C HIS A 36 3.35 3.83 9.73
N LYS A 37 2.85 3.70 10.97
CA LYS A 37 3.04 2.47 11.75
C LYS A 37 2.43 1.25 11.04
N LEU A 38 1.24 1.39 10.49
CA LEU A 38 0.56 0.33 9.74
C LEU A 38 1.33 -0.02 8.46
N LYS A 39 1.87 0.98 7.75
CA LYS A 39 2.71 0.77 6.57
C LYS A 39 3.92 -0.11 6.92
N GLU A 40 4.59 0.18 8.02
CA GLU A 40 5.73 -0.60 8.53
C GLU A 40 5.34 -2.05 8.88
N GLU A 41 4.14 -2.27 9.41
CA GLU A 41 3.64 -3.62 9.71
C GLU A 41 3.44 -4.45 8.44
N VAL A 42 2.89 -3.84 7.38
CA VAL A 42 2.76 -4.49 6.07
C VAL A 42 4.15 -4.82 5.48
N LEU A 43 5.09 -3.87 5.53
CA LEU A 43 6.46 -4.08 5.06
C LEU A 43 7.16 -5.22 5.80
N ARG A 44 6.99 -5.27 7.13
CA ARG A 44 7.53 -6.38 7.93
C ARG A 44 6.96 -7.73 7.52
N GLY A 45 5.64 -7.81 7.34
CA GLY A 45 4.99 -9.06 6.91
C GLY A 45 5.45 -9.53 5.51
N LEU A 46 5.66 -8.60 4.59
CA LEU A 46 6.12 -8.93 3.24
C LEU A 46 7.57 -9.43 3.22
N LEU A 47 8.48 -8.70 3.89
CA LEU A 47 9.92 -8.87 3.67
C LEU A 47 10.69 -9.49 4.85
N LEU A 48 10.29 -9.22 6.08
CA LEU A 48 11.11 -9.50 7.27
C LEU A 48 10.61 -10.67 8.10
N ASP A 49 9.30 -10.96 8.05
CA ASP A 49 8.71 -12.02 8.84
C ASP A 49 8.89 -13.38 8.13
N GLU A 50 9.87 -14.15 8.61
CA GLU A 50 10.13 -15.52 8.17
C GLU A 50 9.14 -16.54 8.75
N SER A 51 8.37 -16.16 9.79
CA SER A 51 7.36 -17.04 10.39
C SER A 51 6.09 -17.13 9.56
N LEU A 52 5.83 -16.14 8.70
CA LEU A 52 4.71 -16.16 7.76
C LEU A 52 5.00 -17.14 6.62
N ASP A 53 4.11 -18.11 6.47
CA ASP A 53 4.17 -19.03 5.35
C ASP A 53 3.81 -18.33 4.02
N ALA A 54 4.03 -19.05 2.91
CA ALA A 54 3.77 -18.49 1.59
C ALA A 54 2.30 -18.09 1.38
N VAL A 55 1.34 -18.79 2.00
CA VAL A 55 -0.09 -18.49 1.84
C VAL A 55 -0.42 -17.19 2.55
N ALA A 56 0.02 -17.01 3.79
CA ALA A 56 -0.19 -15.79 4.56
C ALA A 56 0.40 -14.56 3.87
N LYS A 57 1.58 -14.70 3.24
CA LYS A 57 2.18 -13.61 2.44
C LYS A 57 1.34 -13.29 1.20
N LEU A 58 0.81 -14.29 0.51
CA LEU A 58 -0.10 -14.08 -0.64
C LEU A 58 -1.43 -13.44 -0.21
N GLU A 59 -1.96 -13.80 0.96
CA GLU A 59 -3.16 -13.18 1.52
C GLU A 59 -2.92 -11.71 1.88
N LEU A 60 -1.75 -11.39 2.43
CA LEU A 60 -1.36 -10.01 2.71
C LEU A 60 -1.35 -9.19 1.41
N ILE A 61 -0.76 -9.71 0.34
CA ILE A 61 -0.76 -9.08 -0.98
C ILE A 61 -2.21 -8.88 -1.49
N ASP A 62 -3.01 -9.94 -1.52
CA ASP A 62 -4.41 -9.89 -1.99
C ASP A 62 -5.27 -8.90 -1.18
N ASN A 63 -5.00 -8.75 0.13
CA ASN A 63 -5.65 -7.75 0.97
C ASN A 63 -5.20 -6.32 0.64
N THR A 64 -3.91 -6.07 0.40
CA THR A 64 -3.45 -4.74 -0.03
C THR A 64 -4.06 -4.32 -1.36
N GLU A 65 -4.28 -5.26 -2.28
CA GLU A 65 -4.98 -5.00 -3.55
C GLU A 65 -6.47 -4.70 -3.34
N LYS A 66 -7.18 -5.48 -2.51
CA LYS A 66 -8.59 -5.21 -2.18
C LYS A 66 -8.78 -3.85 -1.50
N MET A 67 -7.78 -3.41 -0.75
CA MET A 67 -7.75 -2.10 -0.11
C MET A 67 -7.29 -0.97 -1.05
N ALA A 68 -6.94 -1.28 -2.31
CA ALA A 68 -6.42 -0.34 -3.31
C ALA A 68 -5.15 0.43 -2.88
N ILE A 69 -4.35 -0.15 -1.98
CA ILE A 69 -3.10 0.43 -1.47
C ILE A 69 -1.84 -0.30 -1.94
N SER A 70 -1.99 -1.33 -2.80
CA SER A 70 -0.87 -2.12 -3.32
C SER A 70 0.20 -1.28 -4.03
N HIS A 71 -0.19 -0.15 -4.66
CA HIS A 71 0.73 0.80 -5.30
C HIS A 71 1.75 1.44 -4.34
N HIS A 72 1.53 1.39 -3.02
CA HIS A 72 2.49 1.86 -2.02
C HIS A 72 3.60 0.84 -1.70
N PHE A 73 3.48 -0.39 -2.20
CA PHE A 73 4.32 -1.54 -1.84
C PHE A 73 4.80 -2.34 -3.07
N GLU A 74 4.75 -1.77 -4.28
CA GLU A 74 4.99 -2.52 -5.53
C GLU A 74 6.34 -3.27 -5.54
N LYS A 75 7.39 -2.62 -5.03
CA LYS A 75 8.73 -3.21 -4.98
C LYS A 75 8.78 -4.37 -3.99
N GLU A 76 8.21 -4.16 -2.81
CA GLU A 76 8.22 -5.13 -1.72
C GLU A 76 7.35 -6.34 -2.05
N ILE A 77 6.24 -6.13 -2.77
CA ILE A 77 5.41 -7.20 -3.31
C ILE A 77 6.19 -8.01 -4.37
N ALA A 78 6.88 -7.34 -5.30
CA ALA A 78 7.69 -8.04 -6.31
C ALA A 78 8.82 -8.86 -5.67
N GLU A 79 9.53 -8.31 -4.68
CA GLU A 79 10.56 -9.02 -3.92
C GLU A 79 9.99 -10.22 -3.15
N CYS A 80 8.86 -10.04 -2.46
CA CYS A 80 8.17 -11.11 -1.76
C CYS A 80 7.76 -12.25 -2.70
N LEU A 81 7.19 -11.94 -3.87
CA LEU A 81 6.80 -12.93 -4.86
C LEU A 81 8.00 -13.68 -5.45
N ASN A 82 9.09 -12.97 -5.76
CA ASN A 82 10.34 -13.59 -6.19
C ASN A 82 10.88 -14.56 -5.13
N HIS A 83 10.87 -14.15 -3.85
CA HIS A 83 11.32 -15.00 -2.76
C HIS A 83 10.44 -16.26 -2.62
N ILE A 84 9.11 -16.12 -2.73
CA ILE A 84 8.18 -17.26 -2.72
C ILE A 84 8.48 -18.22 -3.88
N MET A 85 8.71 -17.69 -5.09
CA MET A 85 8.99 -18.52 -6.28
C MET A 85 10.33 -19.25 -6.21
N LEU A 86 11.37 -18.61 -5.67
CA LEU A 86 12.73 -19.16 -5.58
C LEU A 86 12.91 -20.08 -4.36
N SER A 87 12.07 -19.95 -3.35
CA SER A 87 12.12 -20.74 -2.12
C SER A 87 11.88 -22.23 -2.38
N SER A 88 12.66 -23.10 -1.72
CA SER A 88 12.42 -24.55 -1.69
C SER A 88 11.05 -24.91 -1.09
N ALA A 89 10.44 -23.99 -0.34
CA ALA A 89 9.07 -24.10 0.16
C ALA A 89 8.06 -24.16 -1.00
N TYR A 90 8.28 -23.50 -2.14
CA TYR A 90 7.41 -23.60 -3.31
C TYR A 90 7.43 -24.99 -3.94
N LYS A 91 8.61 -25.61 -4.09
CA LYS A 91 8.70 -27.00 -4.57
C LYS A 91 7.98 -27.96 -3.62
N LYS A 92 8.05 -27.72 -2.31
CA LYS A 92 7.35 -28.51 -1.30
C LYS A 92 5.84 -28.21 -1.26
N PHE A 93 5.44 -26.98 -1.54
CA PHE A 93 4.07 -26.47 -1.61
C PHE A 93 3.32 -27.02 -2.84
N LEU A 94 3.98 -27.12 -4.00
CA LEU A 94 3.46 -27.80 -5.18
C LEU A 94 3.42 -29.33 -5.02
N CYS A 95 4.36 -29.91 -4.27
CA CYS A 95 4.48 -31.35 -4.09
C CYS A 95 3.58 -31.90 -2.97
N SER A 96 3.18 -31.05 -2.02
CA SER A 96 2.12 -31.34 -1.07
C SER A 96 0.77 -31.14 -1.76
N LYS A 97 -0.19 -32.04 -1.53
CA LYS A 97 -1.60 -31.88 -1.96
C LYS A 97 -2.06 -30.48 -1.57
N MET A 98 -2.09 -29.55 -2.53
CA MET A 98 -2.48 -28.18 -2.23
C MET A 98 -3.94 -28.13 -1.79
N ASP A 99 -4.22 -27.25 -0.83
CA ASP A 99 -5.56 -26.70 -0.69
C ASP A 99 -5.90 -25.92 -1.98
N LEU A 100 -7.07 -26.19 -2.53
CA LEU A 100 -7.58 -25.51 -3.73
C LEU A 100 -7.55 -23.98 -3.55
N TYR A 101 -7.82 -23.51 -2.34
CA TYR A 101 -7.77 -22.09 -2.00
C TYR A 101 -6.39 -21.49 -2.22
N ALA A 102 -5.35 -22.10 -1.63
CA ALA A 102 -3.98 -21.63 -1.74
C ALA A 102 -3.50 -21.62 -3.20
N THR A 103 -3.94 -22.61 -3.99
CA THR A 103 -3.61 -22.73 -5.42
C THR A 103 -4.22 -21.57 -6.20
N ALA A 104 -5.52 -21.35 -6.02
CA ALA A 104 -6.25 -20.30 -6.71
C ALA A 104 -5.72 -18.91 -6.35
N LEU A 105 -5.40 -18.68 -5.08
CA LEU A 105 -4.84 -17.42 -4.60
C LEU A 105 -3.49 -17.13 -5.25
N TYR A 106 -2.60 -18.11 -5.26
CA TYR A 106 -1.29 -17.96 -5.89
C TYR A 106 -1.37 -17.59 -7.36
N PHE A 107 -2.17 -18.33 -8.15
CA PHE A 107 -2.35 -18.02 -9.57
C PHE A 107 -2.97 -16.64 -9.78
N ARG A 108 -3.94 -16.24 -8.94
CA ARG A 108 -4.56 -14.92 -9.02
C ARG A 108 -3.54 -13.80 -8.80
N VAL A 109 -2.72 -13.91 -7.75
CA VAL A 109 -1.70 -12.91 -7.43
C VAL A 109 -0.62 -12.89 -8.52
N LEU A 110 -0.08 -14.05 -8.90
CA LEU A 110 0.93 -14.11 -9.97
C LEU A 110 0.45 -13.55 -11.29
N ARG A 111 -0.80 -13.75 -11.69
CA ARG A 111 -1.31 -13.18 -12.95
C ARG A 111 -1.30 -11.65 -12.95
N ARG A 112 -1.50 -11.03 -11.77
CA ARG A 112 -1.52 -9.58 -11.60
C ARG A 112 -0.12 -8.98 -11.61
N TYR A 113 0.83 -9.65 -10.96
CA TYR A 113 2.20 -9.16 -10.81
C TYR A 113 3.21 -9.74 -11.80
N GLY A 114 2.84 -10.81 -12.50
CA GLY A 114 3.69 -11.56 -13.42
C GLY A 114 3.72 -11.02 -14.85
N HIS A 115 3.18 -9.83 -15.10
CA HIS A 115 3.08 -9.30 -16.45
C HIS A 115 3.23 -7.78 -16.56
N ASP A 116 4.38 -7.39 -17.09
CA ASP A 116 4.45 -6.53 -18.26
C ASP A 116 4.11 -7.39 -19.50
N VAL A 117 2.81 -7.70 -19.74
CA VAL A 117 2.38 -7.99 -21.10
C VAL A 117 1.96 -6.64 -21.65
N SER A 118 2.79 -6.08 -22.53
CA SER A 118 2.35 -5.03 -23.44
C SER A 118 1.08 -5.51 -24.13
N GLN A 119 -0.05 -4.98 -23.68
CA GLN A 119 -1.34 -5.08 -24.33
C GLN A 119 -1.45 -3.93 -25.34
N ASP A 120 -0.44 -3.75 -26.19
CA ASP A 120 -0.58 -2.88 -27.36
C ASP A 120 -0.58 -3.74 -28.62
N GLY A 121 -1.76 -4.25 -28.93
CA GLY A 121 -2.12 -4.66 -30.28
C GLY A 121 -2.98 -3.58 -30.90
N GLY A 122 -2.39 -2.64 -31.65
CA GLY A 122 -3.16 -1.84 -32.62
C GLY A 122 -2.62 -0.47 -33.01
N GLY A 123 -1.40 -0.39 -33.57
CA GLY A 123 -0.87 0.86 -34.13
C GLY A 123 0.28 0.67 -35.11
N ILE A 124 -0.02 0.14 -36.29
CA ILE A 124 0.61 0.39 -37.61
C ILE A 124 2.08 0.89 -37.72
N LEU A 125 2.87 0.11 -38.47
CA LEU A 125 3.86 0.53 -39.49
C LEU A 125 4.96 1.54 -39.08
N GLY A 126 6.22 1.07 -39.03
CA GLY A 126 7.36 1.98 -38.99
C GLY A 126 8.72 1.31 -38.81
N GLU A 127 9.13 0.54 -39.81
CA GLU A 127 10.53 0.30 -40.20
C GLU A 127 11.52 -0.33 -39.21
N LEU A 128 11.81 -1.61 -39.47
CA LEU A 128 13.16 -2.16 -39.32
C LEU A 128 14.15 -1.40 -40.20
N LYS A 129 15.21 -0.87 -39.58
CA LYS A 129 16.61 -0.79 -40.04
C LYS A 129 17.41 -0.70 -38.73
N ILE A 130 18.37 -1.55 -38.41
CA ILE A 130 19.48 -2.11 -39.21
C ILE A 130 19.75 -3.52 -38.70
#